data_AF-A0A2S8ZDW5-F1
#
_entry.id   AF-A0A2S8ZDW5-F1
#
_cell.length_a   1.000
_cell.length_b   1.000
_cell.length_c   1.000
_cell.angle_alpha   90.00
_cell.angle_beta   90.00
_cell.angle_gamma   90.00
#
_symmetry.space_group_name_H-M   'P 1'
#
loop_
_entity.id
_entity.type
_entity.pdbx_description
1 polymer ?
#
loop_
_entity_poly.entity_id
_entity_poly.type
_entity_poly.pdbx_seq_one_letter_code
_entity_poly.pdbx_strand_id
1 'polypeptide(L)'
;MAASSARSLRFLAPAQVAELLSIGVDEVIALVHEGRLRGAQLGSPPRWRVEESSLEDYLAEESENSRRMALWRQSQTASFPEVWGTSSAHRS
;
A
#
# COMPACT_ATOMS: atom_id res chain seq x y z
N MET A 1 -16.54 -28.32 -11.70
CA MET A 1 -15.50 -27.56 -10.96
C MET A 1 -14.66 -26.83 -11.99
N ALA A 2 -14.76 -25.50 -12.03
CA ALA A 2 -14.10 -24.68 -13.04
C ALA A 2 -12.57 -24.80 -12.91
N ALA A 3 -11.88 -24.98 -14.03
CA ALA A 3 -10.44 -24.90 -14.08
C ALA A 3 -10.02 -23.49 -13.63
N SER A 4 -9.18 -23.40 -12.60
CA SER A 4 -8.41 -22.18 -12.35
C SER A 4 -7.58 -21.94 -13.61
N SER A 5 -8.04 -21.04 -14.49
CA SER A 5 -7.25 -20.63 -15.63
C SER A 5 -5.93 -20.12 -15.08
N ALA A 6 -4.83 -20.82 -15.37
CA ALA A 6 -3.50 -20.37 -15.05
C ALA A 6 -3.41 -18.90 -15.47
N ARG A 7 -3.39 -17.97 -14.49
CA ARG A 7 -3.29 -16.54 -14.78
C ARG A 7 -2.02 -16.41 -15.59
N SER A 8 -2.17 -16.08 -16.87
CA SER A 8 -1.05 -15.80 -17.74
C SER A 8 -0.25 -14.69 -17.05
N LEU A 9 1.06 -14.85 -16.90
CA LEU A 9 1.90 -13.80 -16.33
C LEU A 9 1.75 -12.54 -17.19
N ARG A 10 1.06 -11.54 -16.62
CA ARG A 10 0.79 -10.26 -17.28
C ARG A 10 1.82 -9.26 -16.82
N PHE A 11 2.36 -8.55 -17.79
CA PHE A 11 3.41 -7.56 -17.58
C PHE A 11 2.91 -6.19 -18.01
N LEU A 12 3.05 -5.21 -17.12
CA LEU A 12 2.69 -3.82 -17.34
C LEU A 12 3.94 -3.00 -17.65
N ALA A 13 3.81 -1.99 -18.52
CA ALA A 13 4.84 -0.97 -18.62
C ALA A 13 4.88 -0.14 -17.32
N PRO A 14 6.05 0.36 -16.89
CA PRO A 14 6.16 1.27 -15.75
C PRO A 14 5.23 2.47 -15.83
N ALA A 15 5.04 3.02 -17.04
CA ALA A 15 4.07 4.10 -17.28
C ALA A 15 2.62 3.70 -16.94
N GLN A 16 2.19 2.47 -17.26
CA GLN A 16 0.85 2.01 -16.92
C GLN A 16 0.68 1.85 -15.40
N VAL A 17 1.72 1.38 -14.71
CA VAL A 17 1.71 1.26 -13.25
C VAL A 17 1.68 2.64 -12.58
N ALA A 18 2.43 3.59 -13.12
CA ALA A 18 2.47 4.98 -12.65
C ALA A 18 1.08 5.62 -12.69
N GLU A 19 0.35 5.45 -13.80
CA GLU A 19 -1.05 5.90 -13.93
C GLU A 19 -1.97 5.24 -12.90
N LEU A 20 -1.85 3.92 -12.70
CA LEU A 20 -2.69 3.17 -11.75
C LEU A 20 -2.46 3.59 -10.29
N LEU A 21 -1.21 3.90 -9.94
CA LEU A 21 -0.83 4.32 -8.59
C LEU A 21 -0.90 5.85 -8.40
N SER A 22 -1.10 6.61 -9.48
CA SER A 22 -1.03 8.08 -9.48
C SER A 22 0.31 8.62 -8.94
N ILE A 23 1.43 8.01 -9.35
CA ILE A 23 2.81 8.38 -8.97
C ILE A 23 3.70 8.59 -10.21
N GLY A 24 4.92 9.07 -10.03
CA GLY A 24 5.91 9.19 -11.11
C GLY A 24 6.39 7.84 -11.66
N VAL A 25 6.80 7.81 -12.94
CA VAL A 25 7.42 6.61 -13.54
C VAL A 25 8.75 6.28 -12.86
N ASP A 26 9.52 7.28 -12.50
CA ASP A 26 10.75 7.16 -11.72
C ASP A 26 10.49 6.56 -10.34
N GLU A 27 9.38 6.92 -9.69
CA GLU A 27 8.96 6.30 -8.43
C GLU A 27 8.61 4.81 -8.62
N VAL A 28 7.92 4.44 -9.71
CA VAL A 28 7.68 3.03 -10.02
C VAL A 28 9.00 2.26 -10.20
N ILE A 29 9.98 2.86 -10.88
CA ILE A 29 11.30 2.25 -11.06
C ILE A 29 12.03 2.12 -9.72
N ALA A 30 11.91 3.11 -8.83
CA ALA A 30 12.45 3.03 -7.47
C ALA A 30 11.81 1.88 -6.68
N LEU A 31 10.49 1.72 -6.73
CA LEU A 31 9.78 0.60 -6.09
C LEU A 31 10.27 -0.76 -6.61
N VAL A 32 10.61 -0.87 -7.89
CA VAL A 32 11.21 -2.08 -8.46
C VAL A 32 12.62 -2.31 -7.90
N HIS A 33 13.44 -1.27 -7.83
CA HIS A 33 14.78 -1.36 -7.25
C HIS A 33 14.78 -1.69 -5.75
N GLU A 34 13.78 -1.20 -5.01
CA GLU A 34 13.56 -1.49 -3.60
C GLU A 34 12.99 -2.90 -3.36
N GLY A 35 12.62 -3.62 -4.43
CA GLY A 35 12.00 -4.94 -4.34
C GLY A 35 10.55 -4.93 -3.87
N ARG A 36 9.91 -3.75 -3.80
CA ARG A 36 8.49 -3.58 -3.47
C ARG A 36 7.58 -3.95 -4.64
N LEU A 37 8.07 -3.79 -5.87
CA LEU A 37 7.43 -4.29 -7.08
C LEU A 37 8.36 -5.28 -7.80
N ARG A 38 7.82 -6.42 -8.24
CA ARG A 38 8.56 -7.37 -9.07
C ARG A 38 8.60 -6.84 -10.51
N GLY A 39 9.80 -6.62 -11.01
CA GLY A 39 10.01 -6.16 -12.38
C GLY A 39 11.21 -6.82 -13.07
N ALA A 40 11.14 -6.90 -14.39
CA ALA A 40 12.19 -7.45 -15.24
C ALA A 40 12.42 -6.56 -16.47
N GLN A 41 13.65 -6.53 -16.96
CA GLN A 41 13.95 -5.93 -18.26
C GLN A 41 13.72 -6.96 -19.36
N LEU A 42 12.82 -6.65 -20.29
CA LEU A 42 12.42 -7.54 -21.37
C LEU A 42 12.63 -6.87 -22.74
N GLY A 43 13.00 -7.68 -23.74
CA GLY A 43 13.16 -7.25 -25.13
C GLY A 43 14.52 -6.66 -25.48
N SER A 44 14.65 -6.20 -26.73
CA SER A 44 15.83 -5.49 -27.25
C SER A 44 15.36 -4.23 -28.00
N PRO A 45 15.69 -3.02 -27.53
CA PRO A 45 16.45 -2.70 -26.32
C PRO A 45 15.69 -3.14 -25.04
N PRO A 46 16.40 -3.38 -23.93
CA PRO A 46 15.79 -3.79 -22.67
C PRO A 46 14.82 -2.71 -22.17
N ARG A 47 13.58 -3.11 -21.88
CA ARG A 47 12.56 -2.23 -21.30
C ARG A 47 12.03 -2.86 -20.03
N TRP A 48 11.94 -2.05 -18.97
CA TRP A 48 11.33 -2.47 -17.72
C TRP A 48 9.87 -2.88 -17.93
N ARG A 49 9.48 -3.94 -17.23
CA ARG A 49 8.14 -4.49 -17.15
C ARG A 49 7.88 -4.92 -15.73
N VAL A 50 6.72 -4.58 -15.20
CA VAL A 50 6.28 -4.91 -13.85
C VAL A 50 5.27 -6.05 -13.94
N GLU A 51 5.36 -7.04 -13.06
CA GLU A 51 4.36 -8.10 -12.95
C GLU A 51 3.05 -7.52 -12.42
N GLU A 52 1.94 -7.73 -13.13
CA GLU A 52 0.60 -7.27 -12.73
C GLU A 52 0.20 -7.86 -11.36
N SER A 53 0.52 -9.13 -11.11
CA SER A 53 0.30 -9.77 -9.81
C SER A 53 1.06 -9.09 -8.68
N SER A 54 2.28 -8.60 -8.93
CA SER A 54 3.04 -7.86 -7.91
C SER A 54 2.42 -6.50 -7.60
N LEU A 55 1.77 -5.86 -8.57
CA LEU A 55 1.03 -4.62 -8.32
C LEU A 55 -0.22 -4.89 -7.47
N GLU A 56 -0.95 -5.96 -7.76
CA GLU A 56 -2.09 -6.40 -6.94
C GLU A 56 -1.65 -6.69 -5.49
N ASP A 57 -0.54 -7.43 -5.32
CA ASP A 57 0.05 -7.73 -4.00
C ASP A 57 0.41 -6.43 -3.25
N TYR A 58 1.09 -5.50 -3.93
CA TYR A 58 1.50 -4.20 -3.36
C TYR A 58 0.30 -3.37 -2.87
N LEU A 59 -0.77 -3.30 -3.69
CA LEU A 59 -1.98 -2.55 -3.32
C LEU A 59 -2.71 -3.18 -2.13
N ALA A 60 -2.72 -4.52 -2.03
CA ALA A 60 -3.30 -5.21 -0.89
C ALA A 60 -2.54 -4.88 0.41
N GLU A 61 -1.21 -4.84 0.37
CA GLU A 61 -0.37 -4.46 1.51
C GLU A 61 -0.61 -3.00 1.94
N GLU A 62 -0.66 -2.05 1.00
CA GLU A 62 -0.90 -0.63 1.30
C GLU A 62 -2.31 -0.38 1.86
N SER A 63 -3.32 -1.10 1.35
CA SER A 63 -4.68 -1.05 1.89
C SER A 63 -4.74 -1.57 3.33
N GLU A 64 -4.06 -2.68 3.62
CA GLU A 64 -3.99 -3.22 4.98
C GLU A 64 -3.23 -2.28 5.94
N ASN A 65 -2.15 -1.65 5.47
CA ASN A 65 -1.41 -0.65 6.24
C ASN A 65 -2.29 0.57 6.55
N SER A 66 -3.01 1.08 5.55
CA SER A 66 -3.98 2.17 5.70
C SER A 66 -5.11 1.81 6.67
N ARG A 67 -5.63 0.57 6.60
CA ARG A 67 -6.65 0.04 7.51
C ARG A 67 -6.13 -0.01 8.95
N ARG A 68 -4.90 -0.48 9.15
CA ARG A 68 -4.25 -0.54 10.47
C ARG A 68 -4.05 0.86 11.07
N MET A 69 -3.60 1.83 10.28
CA MET A 69 -3.47 3.22 10.71
C MET A 69 -4.83 3.89 11.00
N ALA A 70 -5.88 3.56 10.25
CA ALA A 70 -7.23 4.06 10.53
C ALA A 70 -7.77 3.52 11.87
N LEU A 71 -7.55 2.24 12.17
CA LEU A 71 -7.92 1.63 13.44
C LEU A 71 -7.12 2.22 14.61
N TRP A 72 -5.82 2.47 14.43
CA TRP A 72 -5.00 3.12 15.45
C TRP A 72 -5.43 4.57 15.74
N ARG A 73 -5.84 5.33 14.72
CA ARG A 73 -6.42 6.67 14.89
C ARG A 73 -7.74 6.65 15.67
N GLN A 74 -8.59 5.64 15.48
CA GLN A 74 -9.83 5.49 16.25
C GLN A 74 -9.57 5.07 17.70
N SER A 75 -8.57 4.24 17.99
CA SER A 75 -8.23 3.91 19.38
C SER A 75 -7.73 5.13 20.18
N GLN A 76 -6.99 6.04 19.53
CA GLN A 76 -6.53 7.29 20.15
C GLN A 76 -7.68 8.30 20.39
N THR A 77 -8.78 8.23 19.63
CA THR A 77 -9.95 9.12 19.83
C THR A 77 -10.93 8.59 20.88
N ALA A 78 -10.93 7.28 21.13
CA ALA A 78 -11.82 6.63 22.09
C ALA A 78 -11.20 6.49 23.50
N SER A 79 -9.88 6.63 23.63
CA SER A 79 -9.24 6.84 24.92
C SER A 79 -9.38 8.32 25.32
N PHE A 80 -9.90 8.56 26.52
CA PHE A 80 -10.00 9.83 27.25
C PHE A 80 -11.34 10.59 27.16
N PRO A 81 -12.19 10.34 28.16
CA PRO A 81 -12.62 11.46 29.01
C PRO A 81 -12.65 11.05 30.49
N GLU A 82 -11.69 11.51 31.32
CA GLU A 82 -11.83 11.55 32.80
C GLU A 82 -10.69 12.27 33.55
N VAL A 83 -9.58 12.68 32.91
CA VAL A 83 -8.42 13.28 33.61
C VAL A 83 -8.62 14.73 34.08
N TRP A 84 -9.81 15.33 33.96
CA TRP A 84 -10.08 16.69 34.49
C TRP A 84 -11.36 16.79 35.33
N GLY A 85 -11.45 15.97 36.38
CA GLY A 85 -12.28 16.25 37.55
C GLY A 85 -11.44 16.94 38.61
N THR A 86 -11.35 18.26 38.54
CA THR A 86 -10.66 19.14 39.48
C THR A 86 -11.06 18.91 40.94
N SER A 87 -10.05 18.92 41.80
CA SER A 87 -10.05 19.22 43.23
C SER A 87 -11.35 19.86 43.76
N SER A 88 -12.11 19.14 44.59
CA SER A 88 -12.99 19.82 45.56
C SER A 88 -12.25 19.87 46.89
N ALA A 89 -11.68 21.05 47.15
CA ALA A 89 -11.03 21.40 48.38
C ALA A 89 -12.05 21.48 49.53
N HIS A 90 -11.71 20.87 50.66
CA HIS A 90 -11.79 21.43 52.00
C HIS A 90 -12.62 22.73 52.22
N ARG A 91 -13.80 22.61 52.84
CA ARG A 91 -14.42 23.49 53.89
C ARG A 91 -15.92 23.15 53.94
N SER A 92 -16.65 23.15 55.06
CA SER A 92 -16.45 23.49 56.47
C SER A 92 -17.47 22.70 57.26
#